data_AF-A0A2C6KVA4-F1
#
_entry.id   AF-A0A2C6KVA4-F1
#
_cell.length_a   1.000
_cell.length_b   1.000
_cell.length_c   1.000
_cell.angle_alpha   90.00
_cell.angle_beta   90.00
_cell.angle_gamma   90.00
#
_symmetry.space_group_name_H-M   'P 1'
#
loop_
_entity.id
_entity.type
_entity.pdbx_description
1 polymer ?
#
loop_
_entity_poly.entity_id
_entity_poly.type
_entity_poly.pdbx_seq_one_letter_code
_entity_poly.pdbx_strand_id
1 'polypeptide(L)'
;MLQDYLSEFTGLHSQAEDLLSQLARREEKDKKTEGKSSCSPSSSVSLEREGVFLNQKLDSLLTKMKRCFSAIELELRCLPREERERYRDTVEGCRRHLELLQRKALLSGGKAGRSSSSSSIAARHKNTTDALRQGN
;
A
#
# COMPACT_ATOMS: atom_id res chain seq x y z
N MET A 1 8.61 -5.34 22.06
CA MET A 1 8.21 -4.20 21.21
C MET A 1 8.53 -4.44 19.74
N LEU A 2 9.79 -4.44 19.29
CA LEU A 2 10.11 -4.64 17.87
C LEU A 2 9.56 -5.96 17.28
N GLN A 3 9.71 -7.07 18.00
CA GLN A 3 9.15 -8.36 17.59
C GLN A 3 7.62 -8.36 17.52
N ASP A 4 6.95 -7.61 18.41
CA ASP A 4 5.50 -7.49 18.40
C ASP A 4 5.03 -6.77 17.13
N TYR A 5 5.72 -5.69 16.74
CA TYR A 5 5.43 -4.99 15.48
C TYR A 5 5.73 -5.85 14.25
N LEU A 6 6.79 -6.67 14.26
CA LEU A 6 7.06 -7.61 13.16
C LEU A 6 5.96 -8.67 13.05
N SER A 7 5.50 -9.20 14.18
CA SER A 7 4.38 -10.15 14.23
C SER A 7 3.07 -9.50 13.76
N GLU A 8 2.79 -8.26 14.18
CA GLU A 8 1.62 -7.52 13.71
C GLU A 8 1.69 -7.26 12.19
N PHE A 9 2.85 -6.85 11.69
CA PHE A 9 3.07 -6.62 10.27
C PHE A 9 2.80 -7.87 9.43
N THR A 10 3.32 -9.03 9.86
CA THR A 10 3.09 -10.30 9.15
C THR A 10 1.62 -10.72 9.16
N GLY A 11 0.91 -10.49 10.28
CA GLY A 11 -0.54 -10.72 10.37
C GLY A 11 -1.34 -9.82 9.42
N LEU A 12 -1.02 -8.52 9.37
CA LEU A 12 -1.66 -7.57 8.45
C LEU A 12 -1.35 -7.90 6.98
N HIS A 13 -0.10 -8.30 6.68
CA HIS A 13 0.31 -8.73 5.34
C HIS A 13 -0.50 -9.93 4.86
N SER A 14 -0.65 -10.95 5.71
CA SER A 14 -1.45 -12.14 5.38
C SER A 14 -2.90 -11.79 5.09
N GLN A 15 -3.51 -10.91 5.89
CA GLN A 15 -4.88 -10.45 5.66
C GLN A 15 -5.03 -9.67 4.35
N ALA A 16 -4.03 -8.86 3.99
CA ALA A 16 -4.04 -8.08 2.75
C ALA A 16 -3.92 -8.99 1.50
N GLU A 17 -3.04 -10.00 1.53
CA GLU A 17 -2.93 -11.00 0.45
C GLU A 17 -4.22 -11.83 0.28
N ASP A 18 -4.90 -12.18 1.38
CA ASP A 18 -6.18 -12.89 1.31
C ASP A 18 -7.27 -12.03 0.64
N LEU A 19 -7.38 -10.75 1.02
CA LEU A 19 -8.32 -9.83 0.37
C LEU A 19 -8.03 -9.62 -1.11
N LEU A 20 -6.76 -9.49 -1.49
CA LEU A 20 -6.36 -9.39 -2.90
C LEU A 20 -6.70 -10.66 -3.68
N SER A 21 -6.52 -11.83 -3.07
CA SER A 21 -6.91 -13.12 -3.67
C SER A 21 -8.42 -13.21 -3.85
N GLN A 22 -9.21 -12.70 -2.90
CA GLN A 22 -10.67 -12.63 -3.01
C GLN A 22 -11.10 -11.68 -4.14
N LEU A 23 -10.46 -10.52 -4.27
CA LEU A 23 -10.70 -9.57 -5.36
C LEU A 23 -10.37 -10.18 -6.74
N ALA A 24 -9.22 -10.83 -6.88
CA ALA A 24 -8.82 -11.47 -8.14
C ALA A 24 -9.80 -12.57 -8.58
N ARG A 25 -10.31 -13.39 -7.65
CA ARG A 25 -11.32 -14.43 -7.93
C ARG A 25 -12.68 -13.85 -8.35
N ARG A 26 -12.98 -12.60 -7.99
CA ARG A 26 -14.21 -11.92 -8.44
C ARG A 26 -14.08 -11.46 -9.89
N GLU A 27 -12.98 -10.80 -10.23
CA GLU A 27 -12.72 -10.34 -11.60
C GLU A 27 -12.76 -11.49 -12.63
N GLU A 28 -12.34 -12.70 -12.22
CA GLU A 28 -12.40 -13.89 -13.09
C GLU A 28 -13.84 -14.41 -13.28
N LYS A 29 -14.72 -14.25 -12.29
CA LYS A 29 -16.14 -14.63 -12.41
C LYS A 29 -16.89 -13.71 -13.36
N ASP A 30 -16.57 -12.41 -13.36
CA ASP A 30 -17.21 -11.42 -14.24
C ASP A 30 -16.87 -11.67 -15.72
N LYS A 31 -15.65 -12.14 -16.04
CA LYS A 31 -15.24 -12.51 -17.41
C LYS A 31 -15.97 -13.72 -17.97
N LYS A 32 -16.48 -14.62 -17.12
CA LYS A 32 -17.18 -15.84 -17.57
C LYS A 32 -18.66 -15.59 -17.91
N THR A 33 -19.21 -14.46 -17.48
CA THR A 33 -20.61 -14.07 -17.70
C THR A 33 -20.86 -13.22 -18.96
N GLU A 34 -19.83 -12.74 -19.66
CA GLU A 34 -19.99 -11.93 -20.89
C GLU A 34 -20.49 -12.72 -22.13
N GLY A 35 -20.84 -14.00 -21.97
CA GLY A 35 -21.35 -14.86 -23.05
C GLY A 35 -22.88 -15.07 -23.10
N LYS A 36 -23.68 -14.53 -22.18
CA LYS A 36 -25.15 -14.69 -22.21
C LYS A 36 -25.88 -13.39 -21.88
N SER A 37 -26.31 -12.72 -22.96
CA SER A 37 -27.35 -11.71 -22.96
C SER A 37 -28.63 -12.21 -22.26
N SER A 38 -29.07 -11.51 -21.21
CA SER A 38 -30.46 -11.13 -20.99
C SER A 38 -30.55 -10.19 -19.77
N CYS A 39 -31.23 -9.07 -19.96
CA CYS A 39 -31.42 -8.02 -18.97
C CYS A 39 -32.03 -8.56 -17.66
N SER A 40 -31.34 -8.36 -16.54
CA SER A 40 -31.90 -8.41 -15.18
C SER A 40 -31.06 -7.50 -14.28
N PRO A 41 -31.51 -6.26 -13.95
CA PRO A 41 -30.68 -5.27 -13.27
C PRO A 41 -30.55 -5.44 -11.74
N SER A 42 -31.15 -6.48 -11.14
CA SER A 42 -31.25 -6.58 -9.67
C SER A 42 -30.02 -7.18 -8.95
N SER A 43 -29.14 -7.91 -9.64
CA SER A 43 -27.97 -8.57 -8.99
C SER A 43 -26.66 -7.78 -9.08
N SER A 44 -26.56 -6.83 -10.02
CA SER A 44 -25.32 -6.09 -10.30
C SER A 44 -24.93 -5.11 -9.18
N VAL A 45 -25.92 -4.49 -8.52
CA VAL A 45 -25.71 -3.51 -7.44
C VAL A 45 -25.11 -4.10 -6.16
N SER A 46 -25.38 -5.38 -5.86
CA SER A 46 -24.88 -6.06 -4.66
C SER A 46 -23.39 -6.42 -4.79
N LEU A 47 -22.96 -6.83 -5.99
CA LEU A 47 -21.58 -7.21 -6.27
C LEU A 47 -20.64 -6.00 -6.29
N GLU A 48 -21.08 -4.85 -6.83
CA GLU A 48 -20.31 -3.62 -6.83
C GLU A 48 -20.09 -3.05 -5.41
N ARG A 49 -21.13 -3.06 -4.57
CA ARG A 49 -21.01 -2.59 -3.16
C ARG A 49 -20.01 -3.43 -2.36
N GLU A 50 -19.99 -4.73 -2.58
CA GLU A 50 -19.07 -5.64 -1.89
C GLU A 50 -17.62 -5.50 -2.41
N GLY A 51 -17.42 -5.25 -3.71
CA GLY A 51 -16.10 -4.92 -4.28
C GLY A 51 -15.54 -3.61 -3.74
N VAL A 52 -16.38 -2.57 -3.61
CA VAL A 52 -16.01 -1.29 -2.98
C VAL A 52 -15.67 -1.49 -1.50
N PHE A 53 -16.42 -2.32 -0.78
CA PHE A 53 -16.14 -2.64 0.63
C PHE A 53 -14.80 -3.39 0.81
N LEU A 54 -14.49 -4.34 -0.07
CA LEU A 54 -13.22 -5.08 -0.04
C LEU A 54 -12.02 -4.16 -0.33
N ASN A 55 -12.14 -3.24 -1.30
CA ASN A 55 -11.15 -2.19 -1.53
C ASN A 55 -11.02 -1.24 -0.33
N GLN A 56 -12.16 -0.79 0.22
CA GLN A 56 -12.38 -0.20 1.55
C GLN A 56 -11.42 -0.75 2.62
N LYS A 57 -11.57 -2.05 2.82
CA LYS A 57 -10.87 -2.82 3.83
C LYS A 57 -9.38 -2.99 3.52
N LEU A 58 -9.03 -3.20 2.25
CA LEU A 58 -7.64 -3.32 1.79
C LEU A 58 -6.87 -2.01 2.03
N ASP A 59 -7.45 -0.85 1.73
CA ASP A 59 -6.84 0.46 1.99
C ASP A 59 -6.61 0.70 3.49
N SER A 60 -7.57 0.29 4.33
CA SER A 60 -7.43 0.34 5.78
C SER A 60 -6.27 -0.53 6.27
N LEU A 61 -6.15 -1.76 5.75
CA LEU A 61 -5.04 -2.66 6.08
C LEU A 61 -3.69 -2.10 5.63
N LEU A 62 -3.58 -1.59 4.40
CA LEU A 62 -2.36 -0.96 3.90
C LEU A 62 -1.95 0.25 4.75
N THR A 63 -2.93 1.03 5.22
CA THR A 63 -2.68 2.16 6.12
C THR A 63 -2.14 1.69 7.48
N LYS A 64 -2.71 0.62 8.06
CA LYS A 64 -2.20 0.01 9.29
C LYS A 64 -0.80 -0.56 9.11
N MET A 65 -0.54 -1.26 8.01
CA MET A 65 0.78 -1.80 7.69
C MET A 65 1.83 -0.70 7.55
N LYS A 66 1.51 0.42 6.90
CA LYS A 66 2.40 1.59 6.80
C LYS A 66 2.76 2.12 8.19
N ARG A 67 1.77 2.28 9.09
CA ARG A 67 2.00 2.74 10.47
C ARG A 67 2.87 1.76 11.25
N CYS A 68 2.59 0.46 11.14
CA CYS A 68 3.36 -0.59 11.77
C CYS A 68 4.81 -0.60 11.27
N PHE A 69 5.02 -0.44 9.96
CA PHE A 69 6.35 -0.34 9.37
C PHE A 69 7.11 0.91 9.85
N SER A 70 6.45 2.07 9.95
CA SER A 70 7.06 3.26 10.55
C SER A 70 7.45 3.07 12.02
N ALA A 71 6.65 2.33 12.80
CA ALA A 71 7.00 1.98 14.17
C ALA A 71 8.24 1.08 14.22
N ILE A 72 8.33 0.07 13.36
CA ILE A 72 9.53 -0.79 13.20
C ILE A 72 10.77 0.06 12.89
N GLU A 73 10.68 0.99 11.94
CA GLU A 73 11.80 1.87 11.58
C GLU A 73 12.24 2.78 12.73
N LEU A 74 11.30 3.29 13.53
CA LEU A 74 11.59 4.11 14.70
C LEU A 74 12.29 3.30 15.79
N GLU A 75 11.78 2.11 16.13
CA GLU A 75 12.40 1.21 17.11
C GLU A 75 13.83 0.85 16.70
N LEU A 76 14.06 0.57 15.40
CA LEU A 76 15.39 0.27 14.90
C LEU A 76 16.36 1.45 15.04
N ARG A 77 15.90 2.69 14.84
CA ARG A 77 16.78 3.88 15.02
C ARG A 77 17.34 3.98 16.44
N CYS A 78 16.60 3.49 17.43
CA CYS A 78 17.01 3.45 18.83
C CYS A 78 17.99 2.32 19.16
N LEU A 79 18.15 1.31 18.29
CA LEU A 79 19.05 0.19 18.52
C LEU A 79 20.50 0.48 18.11
N PRO A 80 21.49 -0.18 18.76
CA PRO A 80 22.89 -0.19 18.32
C PRO A 80 23.04 -0.66 16.87
N ARG A 81 24.11 -0.21 16.20
CA ARG A 81 24.34 -0.54 14.78
C ARG A 81 24.39 -2.06 14.53
N GLU A 82 25.05 -2.81 15.41
CA GLU A 82 25.20 -4.26 15.30
C GLU A 82 23.86 -4.98 15.35
N GLU A 83 22.95 -4.53 16.20
CA GLU A 83 21.59 -5.08 16.30
C GLU A 83 20.76 -4.69 15.09
N ARG A 84 20.84 -3.43 14.63
CA ARG A 84 20.16 -2.98 13.41
C ARG A 84 20.52 -3.81 12.18
N GLU A 85 21.80 -4.14 12.02
CA GLU A 85 22.26 -4.96 10.89
C GLU A 85 21.57 -6.34 10.87
N ARG A 86 21.28 -6.92 12.04
CA ARG A 86 20.55 -8.21 12.13
C ARG A 86 19.13 -8.13 11.58
N TYR A 87 18.51 -6.96 11.63
CA TYR A 87 17.15 -6.74 11.13
C TYR A 87 17.10 -6.16 9.71
N ARG A 88 18.25 -5.83 9.11
CA ARG A 88 18.34 -5.16 7.81
C ARG A 88 17.54 -5.88 6.72
N ASP A 89 17.76 -7.18 6.57
CA ASP A 89 17.08 -7.97 5.55
C ASP A 89 15.59 -8.14 5.83
N THR A 90 15.22 -8.25 7.12
CA THR A 90 13.82 -8.36 7.55
C THR A 90 13.04 -7.09 7.20
N VAL A 91 13.63 -5.92 7.44
CA VAL A 91 13.01 -4.62 7.17
C VAL A 91 12.91 -4.35 5.67
N GLU A 92 13.96 -4.66 4.92
CA GLU A 92 13.94 -4.55 3.46
C GLU A 92 12.87 -5.49 2.86
N GLY A 93 12.72 -6.70 3.39
CA GLY A 93 11.64 -7.62 3.03
C GLY A 93 10.26 -7.04 3.30
N CYS A 94 10.03 -6.50 4.51
CA CYS A 94 8.77 -5.84 4.86
C CYS A 94 8.46 -4.67 3.92
N ARG A 95 9.47 -3.85 3.57
CA ARG A 95 9.31 -2.73 2.63
C ARG A 95 8.87 -3.22 1.25
N ARG A 96 9.54 -4.24 0.72
CA ARG A 96 9.21 -4.84 -0.58
C ARG A 96 7.81 -5.43 -0.61
N HIS A 97 7.40 -6.14 0.46
CA HIS A 97 6.06 -6.69 0.57
C HIS A 97 4.98 -5.59 0.57
N LEU A 98 5.22 -4.50 1.30
CA LEU A 98 4.30 -3.37 1.32
C LEU A 98 4.17 -2.71 -0.06
N GLU A 99 5.29 -2.49 -0.76
CA GLU A 99 5.30 -1.96 -2.13
C GLU A 99 4.57 -2.88 -3.11
N LEU A 100 4.75 -4.19 -2.99
CA LEU A 100 4.09 -5.18 -3.83
C LEU A 100 2.57 -5.17 -3.61
N LEU A 101 2.13 -5.17 -2.35
CA LEU A 101 0.72 -5.12 -2.00
C LEU A 101 0.04 -3.85 -2.51
N GLN A 102 0.71 -2.69 -2.39
CA GLN A 102 0.19 -1.44 -2.94
C GLN A 102 0.02 -1.49 -4.46
N ARG A 103 1.00 -2.06 -5.18
CA ARG A 103 0.88 -2.26 -6.64
C ARG A 103 -0.29 -3.17 -6.98
N LYS A 104 -0.44 -4.31 -6.28
CA LYS A 104 -1.57 -5.23 -6.48
C LYS A 104 -2.92 -4.53 -6.21
N ALA A 105 -3.02 -3.76 -5.13
CA ALA A 105 -4.23 -3.00 -4.78
C ALA A 105 -4.62 -2.00 -5.86
N LEU A 106 -3.64 -1.27 -6.43
CA LEU A 106 -3.87 -0.35 -7.54
C LEU A 106 -4.39 -1.06 -8.80
N LEU A 107 -3.94 -2.30 -9.05
CA LEU A 107 -4.40 -3.10 -10.18
C LEU A 107 -5.81 -3.65 -9.96
N SER A 108 -6.15 -4.07 -8.73
CA SER A 108 -7.48 -4.60 -8.37
C SER A 108 -8.55 -3.52 -8.12
N GLY A 109 -8.15 -2.29 -7.81
CA GLY A 109 -9.06 -1.13 -7.64
C GLY A 109 -9.28 -0.33 -8.93
N GLY A 110 -8.70 -0.78 -10.05
CA GLY A 110 -8.59 -0.08 -11.33
C GLY A 110 -9.89 0.04 -12.13
N LYS A 111 -10.94 0.59 -11.52
CA LYS A 111 -12.05 1.28 -12.22
C LYS A 111 -12.76 2.35 -11.39
N ALA A 112 -12.54 2.41 -10.08
CA ALA A 112 -13.20 3.37 -9.20
C ALA A 112 -12.21 4.39 -8.63
N GLY A 113 -12.14 5.56 -9.27
CA GLY A 113 -11.86 6.80 -8.55
C GLY A 113 -10.42 7.00 -8.08
N ARG A 114 -9.65 7.66 -8.95
CA ARG A 114 -8.57 8.62 -8.62
C ARG A 114 -8.70 9.22 -7.21
N SER A 115 -8.07 8.61 -6.20
CA SER A 115 -7.67 9.34 -5.01
C SER A 115 -6.29 9.91 -5.25
N SER A 116 -6.30 11.16 -5.72
CA SER A 116 -5.18 12.05 -5.86
C SER A 116 -4.42 12.18 -4.52
N SER A 117 -3.46 11.30 -4.31
CA SER A 117 -2.32 11.57 -3.42
C SER A 117 -1.12 11.83 -4.31
N SER A 118 -1.13 13.00 -4.94
CA SER A 118 0.02 13.54 -5.67
C SER A 118 1.15 13.81 -4.69
N SER A 119 1.98 12.80 -4.44
CA SER A 119 3.31 12.97 -3.88
C SER A 119 4.24 13.42 -5.01
N SER A 120 4.21 14.70 -5.37
CA SER A 120 5.23 15.30 -6.23
C SER A 120 6.48 15.59 -5.40
N ILE A 121 7.36 14.60 -5.30
CA ILE A 121 8.78 14.82 -5.03
C ILE A 121 9.44 15.12 -6.37
N ALA A 122 9.95 16.34 -6.56
CA ALA A 122 11.25 16.64 -7.17
C ALA A 122 11.35 18.12 -7.58
N ALA A 123 12.23 18.87 -6.91
CA ALA A 123 13.12 19.85 -7.54
C ALA A 123 14.15 20.32 -6.51
N ARG A 124 15.18 19.50 -6.31
CA ARG A 124 16.42 19.87 -5.62
C ARG A 124 17.22 20.75 -6.58
N HIS A 125 17.02 22.07 -6.56
CA HIS A 125 17.89 23.00 -7.28
C HIS A 125 18.69 23.84 -6.27
N LYS A 126 20.01 23.68 -6.38
CA LYS A 126 21.08 24.48 -5.77
C LYS A 126 20.87 25.95 -6.12
N ASN A 127 21.19 26.86 -5.20
CA ASN A 127 21.85 28.14 -5.47
C ASN A 127 22.28 28.79 -4.13
N THR A 128 23.36 28.26 -3.56
CA THR A 128 24.23 28.98 -2.63
C THR A 128 25.45 29.38 -3.43
N THR A 129 25.42 30.59 -4.00
CA THR A 129 26.56 31.47 -4.34
C THR A 129 26.03 32.67 -5.13
N ASP A 130 25.72 33.76 -4.43
CA ASP A 130 25.82 35.12 -4.97
C ASP A 130 26.25 35.98 -3.77
N ALA A 131 27.55 35.99 -3.48
CA ALA A 131 28.51 36.97 -3.97
C ALA A 131 28.16 38.39 -3.50
N LEU A 132 28.83 38.78 -2.42
CA LEU A 132 29.35 40.13 -2.15
C LEU A 132 29.37 41.02 -3.40
N ARG A 133 28.37 41.89 -3.58
CA ARG A 133 28.47 43.12 -4.39
C ARG A 133 27.25 44.01 -4.19
N GLN A 134 27.28 44.81 -3.14
CA GLN A 134 27.19 46.27 -3.25
C GLN A 134 27.28 46.89 -1.86
N GLY A 135 28.39 47.58 -1.62
CA GLY A 135 28.41 48.71 -0.72
C GLY A 135 27.94 49.95 -1.47
N ASN A 136 27.08 50.74 -0.84
CA ASN A 136 27.27 52.16 -0.57
C ASN A 136 26.13 52.63 0.33
#